data_AF-A0A7C5K5E2-F1
#
_entry.id   AF-A0A7C5K5E2-F1
#
_cell.length_a   1.000
_cell.length_b   1.000
_cell.length_c   1.000
_cell.angle_alpha   90.00
_cell.angle_beta   90.00
_cell.angle_gamma   90.00
#
_symmetry.space_group_name_H-M   'P 1'
#
loop_
_entity.id
_entity.type
_entity.pdbx_description
1 polymer ?
#
loop_
_entity_poly.entity_id
_entity_poly.type
_entity_poly.pdbx_seq_one_letter_code
_entity_poly.pdbx_strand_id
1 'polypeptide(L)'
;MPGMKVQIPDALKADIPQTIWGKILAATPVVMTVVATMLAGLASSEMTRAQYARSLAAQLQSKAGDQWSFFQAKRLRSTLQRNTIDLLQATAEVRPLERQPDWPALEYLRRGEVPALPPGPALDPRIQAAIEAVARLEPDTTVAGLLRQIPDQLLDDALRAARERAQAFEALTGPLNKEIEALEEKAPVRRDFIAARLRYTAARYDAEARLNQAIANLYELQVRKSNLTATRHHTRSQRFFYGMLAAQAGVIIATFAMAARQRNLLWIIAAAAGLVAVAFAVYVYLYV
;
A
#
# COMPACT_ATOMS: atom_id res chain seq x y z
N MET A 1 -13.81 10.26 57.27
CA MET A 1 -14.41 8.91 57.35
C MET A 1 -13.34 7.94 57.84
N PRO A 2 -13.51 7.29 59.00
CA PRO A 2 -12.56 6.31 59.52
C PRO A 2 -12.51 5.08 58.61
N GLY A 3 -11.30 4.67 58.20
CA GLY A 3 -11.10 3.56 57.27
C GLY A 3 -11.55 2.23 57.88
N MET A 4 -12.55 1.59 57.26
CA MET A 4 -12.92 0.22 57.59
C MET A 4 -11.72 -0.71 57.31
N LYS A 5 -11.13 -1.23 58.39
CA LYS A 5 -10.19 -2.35 58.30
C LYS A 5 -10.99 -3.58 57.91
N VAL A 6 -10.87 -4.00 56.66
CA VAL A 6 -11.42 -5.27 56.18
C VAL A 6 -10.74 -6.39 56.97
N GLN A 7 -11.44 -7.00 57.92
CA GLN A 7 -10.95 -8.16 58.65
C GLN A 7 -11.12 -9.39 57.77
N ILE A 8 -10.02 -9.92 57.25
CA ILE A 8 -10.02 -11.19 56.52
C ILE A 8 -10.27 -12.30 57.55
N PRO A 9 -11.31 -13.14 57.39
CA PRO A 9 -11.63 -14.25 58.29
C PRO A 9 -10.43 -15.18 58.50
N ASP A 10 -10.18 -15.62 59.73
CA ASP A 10 -8.98 -16.42 60.07
C ASP A 10 -8.93 -17.77 59.36
N ALA A 11 -10.10 -18.33 58.98
CA ALA A 11 -10.20 -19.51 58.13
C ALA A 11 -9.51 -19.33 56.76
N LEU A 12 -9.58 -18.12 56.17
CA LEU A 12 -8.90 -17.81 54.90
C LEU A 12 -7.39 -17.59 55.09
N LYS A 13 -6.94 -17.19 56.28
CA LYS A 13 -5.51 -17.03 56.57
C LYS A 13 -4.79 -18.36 56.77
N ALA A 14 -5.50 -19.39 57.21
CA ALA A 14 -4.93 -20.72 57.45
C ALA A 14 -4.48 -21.42 56.15
N ASP A 15 -5.16 -21.14 55.02
CA ASP A 15 -4.83 -21.72 53.72
C ASP A 15 -3.77 -20.95 52.93
N ILE A 16 -3.40 -19.74 53.36
CA ILE A 16 -2.36 -18.94 52.71
C ILE A 16 -0.99 -19.40 53.25
N PRO A 17 -0.10 -19.94 52.40
CA PRO A 17 1.22 -20.36 52.84
C PRO A 17 2.00 -19.15 53.38
N GLN A 18 2.45 -19.26 54.62
CA GLN A 18 3.13 -18.18 55.36
C GLN A 18 4.53 -17.87 54.79
N THR A 19 5.12 -18.80 54.04
CA THR A 19 6.44 -18.62 53.43
C THR A 19 6.35 -17.66 52.23
N ILE A 20 7.38 -16.84 52.04
CA ILE A 20 7.49 -15.91 50.90
C ILE A 20 7.30 -16.64 49.58
N TRP A 21 7.89 -17.84 49.46
CA TRP A 21 7.71 -18.73 48.32
C TRP A 21 6.25 -19.10 48.07
N GLY A 22 5.51 -19.46 49.11
CA GLY A 22 4.09 -19.76 48.99
C GLY A 22 3.24 -18.58 48.48
N LYS A 23 3.58 -17.36 48.88
CA LYS A 23 2.88 -16.15 48.42
C LYS A 23 3.15 -15.85 46.95
N ILE A 24 4.40 -15.98 46.50
CA ILE A 24 4.77 -15.83 45.08
C ILE A 24 4.03 -16.87 44.24
N LEU A 25 3.99 -18.10 44.72
CA LEU A 25 3.29 -19.21 44.08
C LEU A 25 1.78 -18.92 43.98
N ALA A 26 1.13 -18.51 45.06
CA ALA A 26 -0.30 -18.16 45.04
C ALA A 26 -0.63 -17.01 44.06
N ALA A 27 0.29 -16.08 43.82
CA ALA A 27 0.12 -14.98 42.87
C ALA A 27 0.34 -15.38 41.39
N THR A 28 0.98 -16.52 41.12
CA THR A 28 1.38 -16.93 39.76
C THR A 28 0.21 -17.04 38.78
N PRO A 29 -0.93 -17.69 39.12
CA PRO A 29 -2.08 -17.75 38.21
C PRO A 29 -2.65 -16.37 37.87
N VAL A 30 -2.67 -15.45 38.85
CA VAL A 30 -3.18 -14.08 38.66
C VAL A 30 -2.26 -13.32 37.71
N VAL A 31 -0.96 -13.36 37.93
CA VAL A 31 0.03 -12.72 37.04
C VAL A 31 -0.08 -13.27 35.62
N MET A 32 -0.18 -14.58 35.47
CA MET A 32 -0.33 -15.23 34.16
C MET A 32 -1.62 -14.85 33.44
N THR A 33 -2.71 -14.67 34.18
CA THR A 33 -3.99 -14.19 33.63
C THR A 33 -3.87 -12.77 33.11
N VAL A 34 -3.17 -11.89 33.84
CA VAL A 34 -2.89 -10.52 33.40
C VAL A 34 -2.03 -10.54 32.13
N VAL A 35 -0.95 -11.33 32.10
CA VAL A 35 -0.10 -11.49 30.92
C VAL A 35 -0.91 -11.99 29.71
N ALA A 36 -1.71 -13.03 29.88
CA ALA A 36 -2.57 -13.54 28.81
C ALA A 36 -3.53 -12.46 28.28
N THR A 37 -4.14 -11.68 29.16
CA THR A 37 -5.05 -10.59 28.78
C THR A 37 -4.34 -9.49 28.01
N MET A 38 -3.12 -9.12 28.42
CA MET A 38 -2.29 -8.17 27.69
C MET A 38 -1.92 -8.68 26.29
N LEU A 39 -1.53 -9.96 26.17
CA LEU A 39 -1.22 -10.59 24.89
C LEU A 39 -2.44 -10.66 23.97
N ALA A 40 -3.62 -10.94 24.52
CA ALA A 40 -4.88 -10.88 23.79
C ALA A 40 -5.14 -9.49 23.21
N GLY A 41 -4.94 -8.45 24.01
CA GLY A 41 -5.05 -7.05 23.60
C GLY A 41 -4.06 -6.69 22.47
N LEU A 42 -2.79 -7.10 22.61
CA LEU A 42 -1.77 -6.89 21.57
C LEU A 42 -2.13 -7.63 20.28
N ALA A 43 -2.53 -8.90 20.35
CA ALA A 43 -2.94 -9.69 19.20
C ALA A 43 -4.11 -9.03 18.46
N SER A 44 -5.13 -8.57 19.20
CA SER A 44 -6.28 -7.85 18.65
C SER A 44 -5.86 -6.54 17.97
N SER A 45 -5.01 -5.73 18.62
CA SER A 45 -4.53 -4.47 18.05
C SER A 45 -3.75 -4.66 16.74
N GLU A 46 -2.89 -5.68 16.67
CA GLU A 46 -2.15 -6.03 15.46
C GLU A 46 -3.06 -6.57 14.35
N MET A 47 -4.10 -7.33 14.71
CA MET A 47 -5.11 -7.77 13.72
C MET A 47 -5.87 -6.57 13.13
N THR A 48 -6.26 -5.60 13.95
CA THR A 48 -6.92 -4.37 13.48
C THR A 48 -6.00 -3.57 12.55
N ARG A 49 -4.70 -3.45 12.88
CA ARG A 49 -3.70 -2.82 11.99
C ARG A 49 -3.57 -3.56 10.66
N ALA A 50 -3.54 -4.90 10.69
CA ALA A 50 -3.51 -5.72 9.49
C ALA A 50 -4.75 -5.49 8.61
N GLN A 51 -5.94 -5.41 9.22
CA GLN A 51 -7.18 -5.12 8.51
C GLN A 51 -7.19 -3.72 7.90
N TYR A 52 -6.70 -2.71 8.61
CA TYR A 52 -6.56 -1.35 8.09
C TYR A 52 -5.61 -1.28 6.88
N ALA A 53 -4.45 -1.95 6.97
CA ALA A 53 -3.52 -2.03 5.85
C ALA A 53 -4.15 -2.74 4.63
N ARG A 54 -4.91 -3.83 4.83
CA ARG A 54 -5.65 -4.50 3.73
C ARG A 54 -6.71 -3.60 3.12
N SER A 55 -7.48 -2.85 3.91
CA SER A 55 -8.50 -1.94 3.38
C SER A 55 -7.87 -0.78 2.61
N LEU A 56 -6.76 -0.23 3.10
CA LEU A 56 -5.95 0.76 2.38
C LEU A 56 -5.41 0.18 1.06
N ALA A 57 -4.87 -1.03 1.08
CA ALA A 57 -4.40 -1.71 -0.13
C ALA A 57 -5.53 -1.87 -1.16
N ALA A 58 -6.74 -2.23 -0.73
CA ALA A 58 -7.90 -2.34 -1.61
C ALA A 58 -8.30 -0.98 -2.24
N GLN A 59 -8.28 0.11 -1.46
CA GLN A 59 -8.55 1.46 -1.99
C GLN A 59 -7.49 1.88 -3.02
N LEU A 60 -6.21 1.62 -2.71
CA LEU A 60 -5.10 1.90 -3.63
C LEU A 60 -5.19 1.04 -4.89
N GLN A 61 -5.64 -0.21 -4.78
CA GLN A 61 -5.85 -1.11 -5.91
C GLN A 61 -6.94 -0.59 -6.85
N SER A 62 -8.03 -0.03 -6.30
CA SER A 62 -9.05 0.65 -7.11
C SER A 62 -8.45 1.82 -7.88
N LYS A 63 -7.67 2.69 -7.21
CA LYS A 63 -6.99 3.83 -7.86
C LYS A 63 -6.00 3.38 -8.93
N ALA A 64 -5.23 2.32 -8.67
CA ALA A 64 -4.33 1.72 -9.65
C ALA A 64 -5.10 1.22 -10.88
N GLY A 65 -6.22 0.51 -10.65
CA GLY A 65 -7.11 0.01 -11.69
C GLY A 65 -7.68 1.11 -12.58
N ASP A 66 -8.10 2.24 -11.99
CA ASP A 66 -8.59 3.40 -12.74
C ASP A 66 -7.49 3.98 -13.65
N GLN A 67 -6.26 4.12 -13.12
CA GLN A 67 -5.13 4.64 -13.90
C GLN A 67 -4.70 3.69 -15.03
N TRP A 68 -4.71 2.39 -14.79
CA TRP A 68 -4.50 1.39 -15.84
C TRP A 68 -5.60 1.44 -16.91
N SER A 69 -6.85 1.64 -16.50
CA SER A 69 -7.98 1.80 -17.43
C SER A 69 -7.83 3.05 -18.29
N PHE A 70 -7.42 4.18 -17.70
CA PHE A 70 -7.11 5.39 -18.46
C PHE A 70 -5.93 5.19 -19.42
N PHE A 71 -4.85 4.55 -18.98
CA PHE A 71 -3.73 4.20 -19.86
C PHE A 71 -4.19 3.38 -21.07
N GLN A 72 -4.92 2.28 -20.83
CA GLN A 72 -5.40 1.38 -21.89
C GLN A 72 -6.34 2.11 -22.85
N ALA A 73 -7.30 2.89 -22.33
CA ALA A 73 -8.22 3.66 -23.15
C ALA A 73 -7.49 4.69 -24.05
N LYS A 74 -6.49 5.38 -23.51
CA LYS A 74 -5.69 6.36 -24.27
C LYS A 74 -4.83 5.67 -25.33
N ARG A 75 -4.19 4.53 -25.02
CA ARG A 75 -3.44 3.72 -25.99
C ARG A 75 -4.32 3.22 -27.14
N LEU A 76 -5.52 2.72 -26.80
CA LEU A 76 -6.50 2.28 -27.79
C LEU A 76 -6.92 3.45 -28.69
N ARG A 77 -7.28 4.60 -28.11
CA ARG A 77 -7.64 5.78 -28.90
C ARG A 77 -6.50 6.24 -29.80
N SER A 78 -5.25 6.30 -29.32
CA SER A 78 -4.09 6.62 -30.17
C SER A 78 -3.98 5.66 -31.37
N THR A 79 -4.09 4.35 -31.12
CA THR A 79 -4.02 3.33 -32.18
C THR A 79 -5.14 3.50 -33.19
N LEU A 80 -6.37 3.76 -32.73
CA LEU A 80 -7.51 4.04 -33.61
C LEU A 80 -7.28 5.28 -34.49
N GLN A 81 -6.75 6.37 -33.93
CA GLN A 81 -6.40 7.56 -34.70
C GLN A 81 -5.37 7.24 -35.80
N ARG A 82 -4.31 6.48 -35.45
CA ARG A 82 -3.27 6.04 -36.41
C ARG A 82 -3.85 5.20 -37.54
N ASN A 83 -4.64 4.17 -37.20
CA ASN A 83 -5.30 3.33 -38.21
C ASN A 83 -6.22 4.15 -39.13
N THR A 84 -6.89 5.17 -38.59
CA THR A 84 -7.75 6.05 -39.38
C THR A 84 -6.95 6.90 -40.35
N ILE A 85 -5.77 7.40 -39.94
CA ILE A 85 -4.85 8.13 -40.82
C ILE A 85 -4.37 7.22 -41.95
N ASP A 86 -3.97 5.99 -41.64
CA ASP A 86 -3.46 5.04 -42.63
C ASP A 86 -4.54 4.75 -43.70
N LEU A 87 -5.79 4.56 -43.28
CA LEU A 87 -6.93 4.39 -44.20
C LEU A 87 -7.21 5.64 -45.03
N LEU A 88 -7.15 6.83 -44.44
CA LEU A 88 -7.33 8.08 -45.18
C LEU A 88 -6.23 8.28 -46.23
N GLN A 89 -4.98 7.96 -45.91
CA GLN A 89 -3.85 8.04 -46.83
C GLN A 89 -3.91 6.98 -47.93
N ALA A 90 -4.46 5.80 -47.64
CA ALA A 90 -4.65 4.75 -48.64
C ALA A 90 -5.78 5.07 -49.63
N THR A 91 -6.79 5.83 -49.20
CA THR A 91 -8.00 6.12 -50.00
C THR A 91 -8.02 7.49 -50.65
N ALA A 92 -7.16 8.41 -50.22
CA ALA A 92 -7.09 9.77 -50.73
C ALA A 92 -5.67 10.35 -50.68
N GLU A 93 -5.38 11.26 -51.61
CA GLU A 93 -4.20 12.12 -51.51
C GLU A 93 -4.36 13.04 -50.29
N VAL A 94 -3.46 12.89 -49.32
CA VAL A 94 -3.35 13.75 -48.13
C VAL A 94 -2.09 14.59 -48.28
N ARG A 95 -2.27 15.91 -48.43
CA ARG A 95 -1.16 16.85 -48.56
C ARG A 95 -0.75 17.37 -47.18
N PRO A 96 0.52 17.75 -46.99
CA PRO A 96 0.95 18.47 -45.80
C PRO A 96 0.14 19.77 -45.64
N LEU A 97 -0.22 20.09 -44.40
CA LEU A 97 -0.93 21.32 -44.08
C LEU A 97 -0.02 22.53 -44.41
N GLU A 98 -0.51 23.42 -45.27
CA GLU A 98 0.21 24.64 -45.64
C GLU A 98 0.36 25.58 -44.44
N ARG A 99 1.50 26.29 -44.39
CA ARG A 99 1.79 27.22 -43.29
C ARG A 99 0.90 28.46 -43.41
N GLN A 100 0.07 28.70 -42.39
CA GLN A 100 -0.56 30.01 -42.18
C GLN A 100 0.19 30.78 -41.09
N PRO A 101 0.40 32.10 -41.25
CA PRO A 101 1.32 32.88 -40.42
C PRO A 101 0.88 33.08 -38.96
N ASP A 102 -0.40 32.90 -38.62
CA ASP A 102 -0.96 33.50 -37.39
C ASP A 102 -1.34 32.51 -36.27
N TRP A 103 -1.06 31.21 -36.41
CA TRP A 103 -1.55 30.18 -35.47
C TRP A 103 -0.43 29.28 -34.95
N PRO A 104 0.05 29.49 -33.71
CA PRO A 104 1.06 28.64 -33.07
C PRO A 104 0.63 27.16 -33.03
N ALA A 105 -0.67 26.90 -32.84
CA ALA A 105 -1.26 25.57 -32.88
C ALA A 105 -1.04 24.81 -34.19
N LEU A 106 -0.98 25.53 -35.30
CA LEU A 106 -0.82 24.95 -36.62
C LEU A 106 0.52 24.25 -36.77
N GLU A 107 1.56 24.74 -36.10
CA GLU A 107 2.88 24.12 -36.18
C GLU A 107 2.90 22.74 -35.50
N TYR A 108 2.26 22.61 -34.34
CA TYR A 108 2.08 21.32 -33.65
C TYR A 108 1.21 20.35 -34.45
N LEU A 109 0.09 20.84 -35.02
CA LEU A 109 -0.76 20.06 -35.92
C LEU A 109 0.01 19.55 -37.15
N ARG A 110 0.78 20.43 -37.80
CA ARG A 110 1.53 20.13 -39.02
C ARG A 110 2.59 19.04 -38.77
N ARG A 111 3.29 19.15 -37.65
CA ARG A 111 4.30 18.18 -37.21
C ARG A 111 3.69 16.89 -36.66
N GLY A 112 2.43 16.93 -36.21
CA GLY A 112 1.82 15.81 -35.48
C GLY A 112 2.51 15.57 -34.15
N GLU A 113 3.06 16.63 -33.54
CA GLU A 113 3.80 16.59 -32.29
C GLU A 113 3.01 17.33 -31.21
N VAL A 114 3.20 16.95 -29.95
CA VAL A 114 2.69 17.71 -28.82
C VAL A 114 3.80 18.58 -28.22
N PRO A 115 3.45 19.71 -27.57
CA PRO A 115 4.40 20.48 -26.79
C PRO A 115 5.20 19.58 -25.84
N ALA A 116 6.54 19.71 -25.92
CA ALA A 116 7.42 18.94 -25.06
C ALA A 116 7.23 19.38 -23.61
N LEU A 117 6.90 18.42 -22.74
CA LEU A 117 6.85 18.68 -21.32
C LEU A 117 8.28 18.81 -20.78
N PRO A 118 8.59 19.77 -19.89
CA PRO A 118 9.89 19.81 -19.22
C PRO A 118 10.25 18.44 -18.64
N PRO A 119 11.52 18.02 -18.64
CA PRO A 119 11.93 16.76 -18.02
C PRO A 119 11.49 16.75 -16.56
N GLY A 120 10.96 15.63 -16.12
CA GLY A 120 10.49 15.48 -14.73
C GLY A 120 11.67 15.31 -13.80
N PRO A 121 11.47 15.45 -12.48
CA PRO A 121 12.47 14.99 -11.53
C PRO A 121 12.78 13.51 -11.83
N ALA A 122 14.05 13.16 -11.82
CA ALA A 122 14.47 11.77 -11.99
C ALA A 122 13.87 10.92 -10.85
N LEU A 123 13.35 9.74 -11.20
CA LEU A 123 12.79 8.83 -10.21
C LEU A 123 13.93 8.29 -9.33
N ASP A 124 13.68 8.14 -8.02
CA ASP A 124 14.67 7.52 -7.13
C ASP A 124 15.02 6.11 -7.66
N PRO A 125 16.32 5.75 -7.76
CA PRO A 125 16.75 4.48 -8.32
C PRO A 125 16.12 3.25 -7.64
N ARG A 126 15.77 3.34 -6.35
CA ARG A 126 15.10 2.24 -5.62
C ARG A 126 13.66 2.04 -6.10
N ILE A 127 12.94 3.13 -6.35
CA ILE A 127 11.59 3.05 -6.91
C ILE A 127 11.67 2.51 -8.34
N GLN A 128 12.61 3.01 -9.14
CA GLN A 128 12.82 2.51 -10.50
C GLN A 128 13.12 1.00 -10.52
N ALA A 129 14.03 0.54 -9.67
CA ALA A 129 14.34 -0.89 -9.53
C ALA A 129 13.11 -1.72 -9.12
N ALA A 130 12.27 -1.21 -8.21
CA ALA A 130 11.03 -1.88 -7.82
C ALA A 130 10.01 -1.96 -8.97
N ILE A 131 9.83 -0.88 -9.74
CA ILE A 131 8.97 -0.88 -10.94
C ILE A 131 9.49 -1.91 -11.95
N GLU A 132 10.79 -1.93 -12.22
CA GLU A 132 11.40 -2.87 -13.16
C GLU A 132 11.29 -4.33 -12.71
N ALA A 133 11.41 -4.59 -11.41
CA ALA A 133 11.20 -5.94 -10.86
C ALA A 133 9.75 -6.40 -11.06
N VAL A 134 8.77 -5.53 -10.80
CA VAL A 134 7.35 -5.82 -11.06
C VAL A 134 7.10 -6.04 -12.56
N ALA A 135 7.64 -5.18 -13.42
CA ALA A 135 7.48 -5.28 -14.87
C ALA A 135 8.09 -6.57 -15.45
N ARG A 136 9.17 -7.09 -14.83
CA ARG A 136 9.79 -8.38 -15.17
C ARG A 136 9.13 -9.58 -14.53
N LEU A 137 8.04 -9.39 -13.77
CA LEU A 137 7.35 -10.44 -13.03
C LEU A 137 8.29 -11.22 -12.09
N GLU A 138 9.22 -10.50 -11.46
CA GLU A 138 10.11 -11.09 -10.46
C GLU A 138 9.30 -11.65 -9.28
N PRO A 139 9.80 -12.67 -8.56
CA PRO A 139 9.13 -13.22 -7.40
C PRO A 139 8.77 -12.14 -6.36
N ASP A 140 7.60 -12.28 -5.72
CA ASP A 140 7.11 -11.31 -4.73
C ASP A 140 8.09 -11.12 -3.55
N THR A 141 8.90 -12.14 -3.23
CA THR A 141 9.95 -12.04 -2.20
C THR A 141 11.05 -11.05 -2.60
N THR A 142 11.45 -11.03 -3.87
CA THR A 142 12.42 -10.08 -4.44
C THR A 142 11.84 -8.67 -4.42
N VAL A 143 10.61 -8.50 -4.93
CA VAL A 143 9.92 -7.20 -4.93
C VAL A 143 9.73 -6.67 -3.50
N ALA A 144 9.35 -7.54 -2.56
CA ALA A 144 9.22 -7.17 -1.14
C ALA A 144 10.56 -6.71 -0.53
N GLY A 145 11.68 -7.33 -0.91
CA GLY A 145 13.01 -6.93 -0.49
C GLY A 145 13.37 -5.50 -0.93
N LEU A 146 12.99 -5.13 -2.16
CA LEU A 146 13.17 -3.77 -2.70
C LEU A 146 12.23 -2.77 -2.01
N LEU A 147 10.94 -3.11 -1.88
CA LEU A 147 9.94 -2.22 -1.30
C LEU A 147 10.21 -1.85 0.17
N ARG A 148 10.85 -2.74 0.94
CA ARG A 148 11.27 -2.45 2.33
C ARG A 148 12.31 -1.32 2.43
N GLN A 149 13.06 -1.06 1.36
CA GLN A 149 14.13 -0.04 1.34
C GLN A 149 13.61 1.34 0.91
N ILE A 150 12.35 1.42 0.48
CA ILE A 150 11.72 2.65 0.01
C ILE A 150 10.92 3.24 1.18
N PRO A 151 11.21 4.46 1.66
CA PRO A 151 10.36 5.14 2.64
C PRO A 151 8.96 5.44 2.08
N ASP A 152 7.92 5.46 2.92
CA ASP A 152 6.55 5.80 2.49
C ASP A 152 6.49 7.19 1.86
N GLN A 153 7.09 8.18 2.53
CA GLN A 153 7.15 9.57 2.08
C GLN A 153 7.74 9.70 0.66
N LEU A 154 8.81 8.94 0.37
CA LEU A 154 9.46 8.98 -0.93
C LEU A 154 8.53 8.50 -2.06
N LEU A 155 7.71 7.48 -1.78
CA LEU A 155 6.75 6.95 -2.74
C LEU A 155 5.56 7.92 -2.94
N ASP A 156 5.13 8.57 -1.87
CA ASP A 156 4.09 9.61 -1.92
C ASP A 156 4.55 10.86 -2.69
N ASP A 157 5.78 11.31 -2.48
CA ASP A 157 6.36 12.44 -3.21
C ASP A 157 6.54 12.12 -4.69
N ALA A 158 6.99 10.91 -5.03
CA ALA A 158 7.05 10.44 -6.41
C ALA A 158 5.67 10.42 -7.09
N LEU A 159 4.64 9.94 -6.38
CA LEU A 159 3.27 9.93 -6.87
C LEU A 159 2.72 11.35 -7.07
N ARG A 160 3.00 12.26 -6.15
CA ARG A 160 2.63 13.68 -6.26
C ARG A 160 3.29 14.31 -7.49
N ALA A 161 4.60 14.14 -7.65
CA ALA A 161 5.34 14.67 -8.80
C ALA A 161 4.82 14.11 -10.14
N ALA A 162 4.47 12.81 -10.19
CA ALA A 162 3.88 12.21 -11.40
C ALA A 162 2.51 12.81 -11.75
N ARG A 163 1.67 13.11 -10.74
CA ARG A 163 0.37 13.74 -10.93
C ARG A 163 0.48 15.20 -11.36
N GLU A 164 1.34 15.97 -10.71
CA GLU A 164 1.64 17.36 -11.08
C GLU A 164 2.14 17.43 -12.52
N ARG A 165 2.98 16.48 -12.93
CA ARG A 165 3.43 16.35 -14.33
C ARG A 165 2.27 16.11 -15.29
N ALA A 166 1.33 15.23 -14.95
CA ALA A 166 0.15 15.00 -15.78
C ALA A 166 -0.73 16.25 -15.90
N GLN A 167 -0.94 16.97 -14.80
CA GLN A 167 -1.68 18.25 -14.77
C GLN A 167 -0.96 19.33 -15.59
N ALA A 168 0.36 19.43 -15.49
CA ALA A 168 1.15 20.37 -16.28
C ALA A 168 1.01 20.10 -17.79
N PHE A 169 0.95 18.82 -18.20
CA PHE A 169 0.72 18.46 -19.60
C PHE A 169 -0.68 18.86 -20.09
N GLU A 170 -1.70 18.67 -19.26
CA GLU A 170 -3.07 19.13 -19.56
C GLU A 170 -3.12 20.65 -19.67
N ALA A 171 -2.52 21.38 -18.73
CA ALA A 171 -2.46 22.84 -18.77
C ALA A 171 -1.74 23.37 -20.02
N LEU A 172 -0.69 22.68 -20.47
CA LEU A 172 0.07 23.02 -21.66
C LEU A 172 -0.71 22.75 -22.96
N THR A 173 -1.46 21.66 -23.02
CA THR A 173 -2.19 21.24 -24.24
C THR A 173 -3.62 21.77 -24.31
N GLY A 174 -4.21 22.21 -23.21
CA GLY A 174 -5.58 22.72 -23.13
C GLY A 174 -5.83 23.92 -24.06
N PRO A 175 -5.06 25.01 -23.98
CA PRO A 175 -5.20 26.15 -24.88
C PRO A 175 -5.00 25.76 -26.35
N LEU A 176 -4.01 24.90 -26.63
CA LEU A 176 -3.73 24.38 -27.97
C LEU A 176 -4.94 23.63 -28.55
N ASN A 177 -5.58 22.76 -27.76
CA ASN A 177 -6.76 22.03 -28.21
C ASN A 177 -7.92 22.99 -28.56
N LYS A 178 -8.12 24.06 -27.78
CA LYS A 178 -9.15 25.08 -28.06
C LYS A 178 -8.87 25.85 -29.35
N GLU A 179 -7.60 26.17 -29.63
CA GLU A 179 -7.22 26.80 -30.90
C GLU A 179 -7.46 25.87 -32.10
N ILE A 180 -7.15 24.58 -31.96
CA ILE A 180 -7.41 23.57 -32.99
C ILE A 180 -8.91 23.43 -33.27
N GLU A 181 -9.73 23.44 -32.22
CA GLU A 181 -11.20 23.43 -32.34
C GLU A 181 -11.71 24.69 -33.05
N ALA A 182 -11.22 25.88 -32.67
CA ALA A 182 -11.59 27.13 -33.32
C ALA A 182 -11.13 27.20 -34.80
N LEU A 183 -10.03 26.54 -35.15
CA LEU A 183 -9.57 26.41 -36.53
C LEU A 183 -10.49 25.49 -37.35
N GLU A 184 -10.99 24.41 -36.75
CA GLU A 184 -11.93 23.49 -37.41
C GLU A 184 -13.24 24.18 -37.79
N GLU A 185 -13.74 25.08 -36.94
CA GLU A 185 -14.96 25.85 -37.24
C GLU A 185 -14.79 26.84 -38.39
N LYS A 186 -13.58 27.37 -38.58
CA LYS A 186 -13.28 28.45 -39.55
C LYS A 186 -12.75 27.94 -40.88
N ALA A 187 -12.07 26.80 -40.88
CA ALA A 187 -11.50 26.22 -42.08
C ALA A 187 -12.56 25.39 -42.82
N PRO A 188 -12.69 25.51 -44.16
CA PRO A 188 -13.40 24.48 -44.91
C PRO A 188 -12.73 23.14 -44.59
N VAL A 189 -13.50 22.15 -44.12
CA VAL A 189 -13.02 20.84 -43.68
C VAL A 189 -12.26 20.15 -44.81
N ARG A 190 -10.95 20.42 -44.90
CA ARG A 190 -10.04 19.79 -45.85
C ARG A 190 -9.51 18.51 -45.25
N ARG A 191 -9.40 17.46 -46.07
CA ARG A 191 -8.87 16.15 -45.68
C ARG A 191 -7.51 16.27 -44.99
N ASP A 192 -6.68 17.20 -45.45
CA ASP A 192 -5.35 17.48 -44.91
C ASP A 192 -5.39 17.96 -43.44
N PHE A 193 -6.36 18.81 -43.10
CA PHE A 193 -6.57 19.27 -41.73
C PHE A 193 -7.02 18.11 -40.83
N ILE A 194 -7.96 17.28 -41.30
CA ILE A 194 -8.39 16.08 -40.57
C ILE A 194 -7.17 15.19 -40.30
N ALA A 195 -6.38 14.87 -41.32
CA ALA A 195 -5.21 14.02 -41.16
C ALA A 195 -4.15 14.61 -40.20
N ALA A 196 -3.94 15.93 -40.22
CA ALA A 196 -3.07 16.62 -39.27
C ALA A 196 -3.61 16.53 -37.83
N ARG A 197 -4.91 16.76 -37.64
CA ARG A 197 -5.57 16.65 -36.32
C ARG A 197 -5.53 15.24 -35.75
N LEU A 198 -5.78 14.23 -36.57
CA LEU A 198 -5.68 12.82 -36.15
C LEU A 198 -4.25 12.52 -35.67
N ARG A 199 -3.21 13.00 -36.38
CA ARG A 199 -1.79 12.79 -36.02
C ARG A 199 -1.46 13.42 -34.67
N TYR A 200 -1.83 14.69 -34.51
CA TYR A 200 -1.67 15.41 -33.25
C TYR A 200 -2.41 14.71 -32.09
N THR A 201 -3.66 14.29 -32.32
CA THR A 201 -4.49 13.64 -31.30
C THR A 201 -3.91 12.28 -30.90
N ALA A 202 -3.39 11.50 -31.85
CA ALA A 202 -2.66 10.26 -31.58
C ALA A 202 -1.45 10.52 -30.67
N ALA A 203 -0.61 11.49 -31.04
CA ALA A 203 0.59 11.85 -30.27
C ALA A 203 0.23 12.32 -28.85
N ARG A 204 -0.83 13.12 -28.69
CA ARG A 204 -1.33 13.55 -27.39
C ARG A 204 -1.78 12.38 -26.53
N TYR A 205 -2.58 11.47 -27.08
CA TYR A 205 -3.04 10.30 -26.34
C TYR A 205 -1.90 9.35 -25.96
N ASP A 206 -0.85 9.21 -26.78
CA ASP A 206 0.34 8.45 -26.39
C ASP A 206 1.09 9.12 -25.24
N ALA A 207 1.22 10.45 -25.22
CA ALA A 207 1.84 11.18 -24.12
C ALA A 207 1.04 11.06 -22.82
N GLU A 208 -0.28 11.26 -22.86
CA GLU A 208 -1.19 11.09 -21.72
C GLU A 208 -1.17 9.64 -21.19
N ALA A 209 -1.12 8.65 -22.09
CA ALA A 209 -1.01 7.25 -21.70
C ALA A 209 0.26 7.01 -20.86
N ARG A 210 1.43 7.47 -21.30
CA ARG A 210 2.69 7.29 -20.55
C ARG A 210 2.63 7.92 -19.16
N LEU A 211 1.99 9.08 -19.03
CA LEU A 211 1.79 9.75 -17.75
C LEU A 211 0.89 8.93 -16.82
N ASN A 212 -0.24 8.43 -17.33
CA ASN A 212 -1.15 7.57 -16.55
C ASN A 212 -0.48 6.24 -16.16
N GLN A 213 0.33 5.67 -17.04
CA GLN A 213 1.10 4.46 -16.73
C GLN A 213 2.09 4.69 -15.58
N ALA A 214 2.79 5.83 -15.57
CA ALA A 214 3.70 6.17 -14.47
C ALA A 214 2.96 6.27 -13.12
N ILE A 215 1.80 6.93 -13.11
CA ILE A 215 0.94 7.03 -11.91
C ILE A 215 0.43 5.63 -11.49
N ALA A 216 0.00 4.81 -12.44
CA ALA A 216 -0.49 3.45 -12.18
C ALA A 216 0.59 2.56 -11.54
N ASN A 217 1.82 2.59 -12.08
CA ASN A 217 2.95 1.84 -11.53
C ASN A 217 3.24 2.22 -10.07
N LEU A 218 3.23 3.53 -9.75
CA LEU A 218 3.47 4.00 -8.38
C LEU A 218 2.36 3.55 -7.43
N TYR A 219 1.10 3.57 -7.87
CA TYR A 219 0.00 3.01 -7.08
C TYR A 219 0.13 1.51 -6.85
N GLU A 220 0.55 0.75 -7.85
CA GLU A 220 0.77 -0.69 -7.70
C GLU A 220 1.85 -0.98 -6.64
N LEU A 221 2.94 -0.19 -6.61
CA LEU A 221 3.94 -0.31 -5.56
C LEU A 221 3.37 0.00 -4.18
N GLN A 222 2.51 1.03 -4.05
CA GLN A 222 1.84 1.35 -2.78
C GLN A 222 0.91 0.21 -2.33
N VAL A 223 0.15 -0.41 -3.25
CA VAL A 223 -0.69 -1.58 -2.95
C VAL A 223 0.15 -2.73 -2.40
N ARG A 224 1.21 -3.10 -3.12
CA ARG A 224 2.09 -4.20 -2.72
C ARG A 224 2.72 -3.94 -1.36
N LYS A 225 3.20 -2.72 -1.12
CA LYS A 225 3.75 -2.32 0.17
C LYS A 225 2.73 -2.41 1.30
N SER A 226 1.51 -1.93 1.08
CA SER A 226 0.43 -2.01 2.06
C SER A 226 0.06 -3.47 2.39
N ASN A 227 0.02 -4.35 1.38
CA ASN A 227 -0.19 -5.78 1.57
C ASN A 227 0.95 -6.46 2.36
N LEU A 228 2.20 -6.03 2.17
CA LEU A 228 3.34 -6.52 2.96
C LEU A 228 3.20 -6.10 4.43
N THR A 229 2.84 -4.85 4.69
CA THR A 229 2.57 -4.34 6.04
C THR A 229 1.42 -5.09 6.69
N ALA A 230 0.33 -5.34 5.96
CA ALA A 230 -0.79 -6.14 6.44
C ALA A 230 -0.37 -7.56 6.83
N THR A 231 0.44 -8.21 5.99
CA THR A 231 0.93 -9.57 6.25
C THR A 231 1.81 -9.61 7.49
N ARG A 232 2.69 -8.61 7.67
CA ARG A 232 3.53 -8.49 8.86
C ARG A 232 2.71 -8.38 10.15
N HIS A 233 1.75 -7.46 10.19
CA HIS A 233 0.86 -7.29 11.34
C HIS A 233 0.01 -8.54 11.60
N HIS A 234 -0.46 -9.20 10.54
CA HIS A 234 -1.22 -10.45 10.67
C HIS A 234 -0.37 -11.58 11.28
N THR A 235 0.86 -11.78 10.79
CA THR A 235 1.79 -12.78 11.36
C THR A 235 2.14 -12.46 12.80
N ARG A 236 2.37 -11.18 13.14
CA ARG A 236 2.63 -10.75 14.52
C ARG A 236 1.43 -11.00 15.44
N SER A 237 0.22 -10.70 14.97
CA SER A 237 -1.03 -10.99 15.69
C SER A 237 -1.18 -12.49 15.97
N GLN A 238 -0.95 -13.36 14.98
CA GLN A 238 -0.97 -14.82 15.17
C GLN A 238 0.04 -15.28 16.22
N ARG A 239 1.26 -14.72 16.22
CA ARG A 239 2.28 -15.07 17.23
C ARG A 239 1.87 -14.63 18.63
N PHE A 240 1.32 -13.42 18.81
CA PHE A 240 0.79 -12.99 20.10
C PHE A 240 -0.37 -13.87 20.57
N PHE A 241 -1.23 -14.31 19.66
CA PHE A 241 -2.31 -15.25 19.97
C PHE A 241 -1.78 -16.60 20.49
N TYR A 242 -0.74 -17.17 19.88
CA TYR A 242 -0.10 -18.38 20.41
C TYR A 242 0.55 -18.16 21.77
N GLY A 243 1.17 -16.99 21.99
CA GLY A 243 1.69 -16.61 23.31
C GLY A 243 0.59 -16.53 24.37
N MET A 244 -0.58 -15.97 24.03
CA MET A 244 -1.75 -15.94 24.90
C MET A 244 -2.23 -17.35 25.26
N LEU A 245 -2.34 -18.26 24.28
CA LEU A 245 -2.76 -19.65 24.53
C LEU A 245 -1.78 -20.38 25.46
N ALA A 246 -0.48 -20.19 25.27
CA ALA A 246 0.55 -20.76 26.15
C ALA A 246 0.42 -20.21 27.59
N ALA A 247 0.16 -18.91 27.73
CA ALA A 247 -0.06 -18.29 29.03
C ALA A 247 -1.33 -18.85 29.71
N GLN A 248 -2.42 -19.03 28.97
CA GLN A 248 -3.65 -19.66 29.47
C GLN A 248 -3.44 -21.12 29.90
N ALA A 249 -2.68 -21.90 29.13
CA ALA A 249 -2.30 -23.27 29.51
C ALA A 249 -1.50 -23.27 30.83
N GLY A 250 -0.59 -22.30 31.01
CA GLY A 250 0.13 -22.09 32.26
C GLY A 250 -0.79 -21.83 33.45
N VAL A 251 -1.83 -20.98 33.28
CA VAL A 251 -2.86 -20.75 34.31
C VAL A 251 -3.57 -22.06 34.68
N ILE A 252 -4.00 -22.84 33.69
CA ILE A 252 -4.71 -24.11 33.92
C ILE A 252 -3.83 -25.09 34.71
N ILE A 253 -2.56 -25.27 34.30
CA ILE A 253 -1.61 -26.15 34.98
C ILE A 253 -1.36 -25.67 36.42
N ALA A 254 -1.19 -24.37 36.63
CA ALA A 254 -0.98 -23.80 37.97
C ALA A 254 -2.20 -24.05 38.89
N THR A 255 -3.42 -23.88 38.36
CA THR A 255 -4.65 -24.15 39.11
C THR A 255 -4.78 -25.64 39.45
N PHE A 256 -4.49 -26.55 38.51
CA PHE A 256 -4.48 -27.99 38.78
C PHE A 256 -3.41 -28.38 39.81
N ALA A 257 -2.21 -27.80 39.72
CA ALA A 257 -1.13 -28.04 40.68
C ALA A 257 -1.50 -27.60 42.10
N MET A 258 -2.23 -26.48 42.21
CA MET A 258 -2.79 -25.98 43.47
C MET A 258 -3.85 -26.94 44.02
N ALA A 259 -4.77 -27.41 43.17
CA ALA A 259 -5.81 -28.36 43.55
C ALA A 259 -5.26 -29.74 43.98
N ALA A 260 -4.25 -30.25 43.27
CA ALA A 260 -3.67 -31.57 43.53
C ALA A 260 -2.74 -31.62 44.76
N ARG A 261 -2.43 -30.48 45.39
CA ARG A 261 -1.44 -30.35 46.49
C ARG A 261 -0.04 -30.92 46.16
N GLN A 262 0.26 -31.21 44.88
CA GLN A 262 1.54 -31.69 44.37
C GLN A 262 2.47 -30.49 44.10
N ARG A 263 3.09 -29.98 45.16
CA ARG A 263 3.64 -28.61 45.21
C ARG A 263 4.96 -28.37 44.46
N ASN A 264 5.70 -29.40 44.06
CA ASN A 264 7.09 -29.18 43.61
C ASN A 264 7.25 -29.19 42.08
N LEU A 265 6.82 -30.23 41.37
CA LEU A 265 7.17 -30.38 39.96
C LEU A 265 6.25 -29.57 39.01
N LEU A 266 4.93 -29.65 39.22
CA LEU A 266 3.94 -28.94 38.39
C LEU A 266 4.06 -27.41 38.49
N TRP A 267 4.54 -26.91 39.63
CA TRP A 267 4.71 -25.48 39.89
C TRP A 267 5.92 -24.90 39.18
N ILE A 268 7.04 -25.63 39.14
CA ILE A 268 8.22 -25.24 38.36
C ILE A 268 7.85 -25.18 36.87
N ILE A 269 7.08 -26.16 36.38
CA ILE A 269 6.60 -26.18 35.00
C ILE A 269 5.72 -24.96 34.71
N ALA A 270 4.79 -24.62 35.60
CA ALA A 270 3.92 -23.45 35.42
C ALA A 270 4.70 -22.12 35.42
N ALA A 271 5.64 -21.96 36.35
CA ALA A 271 6.49 -20.76 36.42
C ALA A 271 7.40 -20.63 35.19
N ALA A 272 8.00 -21.74 34.74
CA ALA A 272 8.81 -21.78 33.52
C ALA A 272 7.97 -21.44 32.28
N ALA A 273 6.76 -22.00 32.16
CA ALA A 273 5.83 -21.67 31.07
C ALA A 273 5.49 -20.17 31.03
N GLY A 274 5.30 -19.55 32.20
CA GLY A 274 5.05 -18.12 32.29
C GLY A 274 6.22 -17.25 31.84
N LEU A 275 7.43 -17.58 32.29
CA LEU A 275 8.64 -16.85 31.91
C LEU A 275 8.92 -16.99 30.40
N VAL A 276 8.72 -18.20 29.85
CA VAL A 276 8.81 -18.46 28.41
C VAL A 276 7.77 -17.64 27.63
N ALA A 277 6.53 -17.55 28.10
CA ALA A 277 5.49 -16.76 27.44
C ALA A 277 5.84 -15.27 27.39
N VAL A 278 6.38 -14.70 28.48
CA VAL A 278 6.82 -13.30 28.52
C VAL A 278 8.03 -13.08 27.61
N ALA A 279 9.05 -13.94 27.68
CA ALA A 279 10.23 -13.84 26.82
C ALA A 279 9.85 -13.95 25.33
N PHE A 280 8.94 -14.88 24.99
CA PHE A 280 8.42 -15.04 23.64
C PHE A 280 7.64 -13.81 23.18
N ALA A 281 6.80 -13.21 24.03
CA ALA A 281 6.10 -11.98 23.70
C ALA A 281 7.05 -10.81 23.42
N VAL A 282 8.10 -10.66 24.23
CA VAL A 282 9.15 -9.64 24.01
C VAL A 282 9.89 -9.89 22.69
N TYR A 283 10.25 -11.14 22.40
CA TYR A 283 10.86 -11.52 21.13
C TYR A 283 9.96 -11.16 19.93
N VAL A 284 8.69 -11.54 19.99
CA VAL A 284 7.71 -11.22 18.94
C VAL A 284 7.55 -9.71 18.79
N TYR A 285 7.57 -8.96 19.89
CA TYR A 285 7.43 -7.51 19.84
C TYR A 285 8.62 -6.80 19.16
N LEU A 286 9.84 -7.29 19.39
CA LEU A 286 11.08 -6.64 18.94
C LEU A 286 11.55 -7.09 17.55
N TYR A 287 11.34 -8.35 17.20
CA TYR A 287 11.99 -8.96 16.02
C TYR A 287 11.03 -9.34 14.89
N VAL A 288 9.72 -9.15 15.06
CA VAL A 288 8.68 -9.56 14.10
C VAL A 288 7.87 -8.35 13.64
#